data_AF-A0A945I105-F1
#
_entry.id   AF-A0A945I105-F1
#
_cell.length_a   1.000
_cell.length_b   1.000
_cell.length_c   1.000
_cell.angle_alpha   90.00
_cell.angle_beta   90.00
_cell.angle_gamma   90.00
#
_symmetry.space_group_name_H-M   'P 1'
#
loop_
_entity.id
_entity.type
_entity.pdbx_description
1 polymer ?
#
loop_
_entity_poly.entity_id
_entity_poly.type
_entity_poly.pdbx_seq_one_letter_code
_entity_poly.pdbx_strand_id
1 'polypeptide(L)'
;MLNDLIKNVVLVGFICLVQFCCQSNSSTNLTKDYQCEELKEPPFNGTIFIDSEIVTPEDISTFVRLSYNGRKERVMFDRRVADWITIQPYLFPAIYDDSIQIEIQVNPEFGSYQKAMIQAEKFAPVIGQLPTELRKDVKTVWIHRGDFPFGGGNNNLLIHTDYSVKNYEDQGILEETLIHEAAHTSLDQYHSKDSLWLIAQEKDCGFISSYAQDHPSREDIAESYLPYFAVRFRADRISSSLKQKIELSMPNRIKYFDDQNYDMYPVLK
;
A
#
# COMPACT_ATOMS: atom_id res chain seq x y z
N MET A 1 18.57 -27.73 66.84
CA MET A 1 19.94 -28.10 67.23
C MET A 1 20.81 -27.83 66.00
N LEU A 2 21.44 -26.67 65.87
CA LEU A 2 22.60 -26.12 66.59
C LEU A 2 23.89 -26.34 65.76
N ASN A 3 24.46 -25.19 65.35
CA ASN A 3 25.86 -24.86 65.10
C ASN A 3 26.55 -25.09 63.74
N ASP A 4 26.93 -23.93 63.20
CA ASP A 4 28.10 -23.58 62.39
C ASP A 4 29.45 -24.17 62.89
N LEU A 5 30.38 -24.41 61.95
CA LEU A 5 31.83 -24.15 62.08
C LEU A 5 32.50 -24.30 60.69
N ILE A 6 32.80 -23.22 59.95
CA ILE A 6 34.08 -22.48 59.86
C ILE A 6 35.29 -23.28 59.31
N LYS A 7 35.75 -22.82 58.12
CA LYS A 7 37.11 -22.69 57.56
C LYS A 7 37.99 -23.95 57.38
N ASN A 8 38.49 -24.17 56.16
CA ASN A 8 39.87 -23.83 55.81
C ASN A 8 40.20 -24.10 54.34
N VAL A 9 40.91 -23.14 53.76
CA VAL A 9 41.56 -23.15 52.45
C VAL A 9 42.76 -24.10 52.50
N VAL A 10 42.84 -25.05 51.58
CA VAL A 10 44.11 -25.69 51.21
C VAL A 10 44.23 -25.70 49.68
N LEU A 11 45.16 -24.85 49.23
CA LEU A 11 45.70 -24.76 47.90
C LEU A 11 46.62 -25.98 47.67
N VAL A 12 46.25 -26.87 46.74
CA VAL A 12 47.19 -27.84 46.15
C VAL A 12 47.13 -27.68 44.64
N GLY A 13 48.23 -27.20 44.09
CA GLY A 13 48.43 -27.03 42.66
C GLY A 13 48.48 -28.38 41.95
N PHE A 14 47.82 -28.43 40.80
CA PHE A 14 48.11 -29.40 39.77
C PHE A 14 48.26 -28.64 38.45
N ILE A 15 49.52 -28.49 38.04
CA ILE A 15 49.89 -28.07 36.70
C ILE A 15 49.69 -29.28 35.80
N CYS A 16 48.63 -29.28 34.99
CA CYS A 16 48.52 -30.14 33.83
C CYS A 16 48.33 -29.26 32.59
N LEU A 17 49.45 -29.04 31.90
CA LEU A 17 49.50 -28.57 30.52
C LEU A 17 48.82 -29.63 29.63
N VAL A 18 47.60 -29.35 29.19
CA VAL A 18 47.08 -29.93 27.95
C VAL A 18 46.46 -28.81 27.13
N GLN A 19 47.20 -28.49 26.08
CA GLN A 19 46.89 -27.58 25.01
C GLN A 19 45.66 -28.12 24.26
N PHE A 20 44.51 -27.47 24.41
CA PHE A 20 43.39 -27.65 23.49
C PHE A 20 42.86 -26.26 23.10
N CYS A 21 42.74 -26.08 21.80
CA CYS A 21 42.61 -24.81 21.10
C CYS A 21 41.49 -23.90 21.64
N CYS A 22 41.79 -22.60 21.64
CA CYS A 22 40.79 -21.57 21.43
C CYS A 22 39.97 -21.89 20.17
N GLN A 23 38.67 -22.07 20.32
CA GLN A 23 37.71 -21.61 19.32
C GLN A 23 36.71 -20.71 20.04
N SER A 24 36.98 -19.42 19.96
CA SER A 24 35.92 -18.42 19.96
C SER A 24 34.94 -18.80 18.86
N ASN A 25 33.74 -19.24 19.22
CA ASN A 25 32.63 -19.33 18.28
C ASN A 25 32.29 -17.89 17.87
N SER A 26 32.93 -17.42 16.81
CA SER A 26 32.47 -16.28 16.04
C SER A 26 31.12 -16.65 15.46
N SER A 27 30.05 -16.06 15.99
CA SER A 27 28.75 -15.99 15.34
C SER A 27 28.89 -15.11 14.10
N THR A 28 29.46 -15.67 13.04
CA THR A 28 29.52 -15.09 11.71
C THR A 28 28.94 -16.14 10.77
N ASN A 29 27.65 -16.02 10.48
CA ASN A 29 27.01 -16.36 9.20
C ASN A 29 25.52 -16.53 9.41
N LEU A 30 24.74 -15.51 9.03
CA LEU A 30 23.45 -15.65 8.33
C LEU A 30 23.03 -14.29 7.72
N THR A 31 23.97 -13.60 7.08
CA THR A 31 23.67 -12.70 5.96
C THR A 31 24.33 -13.34 4.75
N LYS A 32 23.66 -14.34 4.17
CA LYS A 32 23.92 -14.63 2.75
C LYS A 32 23.47 -13.35 2.05
N ASP A 33 24.42 -12.53 1.61
CA ASP A 33 24.18 -11.50 0.61
C ASP A 33 23.53 -12.21 -0.56
N TYR A 34 22.20 -12.10 -0.65
CA TYR A 34 21.49 -12.57 -1.80
C TYR A 34 21.67 -11.49 -2.86
N GLN A 35 22.75 -11.60 -3.62
CA GLN A 35 22.98 -10.71 -4.75
C GLN A 35 22.40 -11.34 -5.99
N CYS A 36 21.50 -10.61 -6.64
CA CYS A 36 21.03 -10.97 -7.96
C CYS A 36 22.17 -10.77 -8.96
N GLU A 37 22.64 -11.85 -9.56
CA GLU A 37 23.70 -11.79 -10.59
C GLU A 37 23.22 -11.03 -11.84
N GLU A 38 21.91 -11.05 -12.11
CA GLU A 38 21.24 -10.29 -13.16
C GLU A 38 19.83 -9.90 -12.72
N LEU A 39 19.46 -8.63 -12.95
CA LEU A 39 18.09 -8.16 -12.73
C LEU A 39 17.21 -8.60 -13.91
N LYS A 40 16.05 -9.18 -13.59
CA LYS A 40 15.03 -9.52 -14.57
C LYS A 40 14.34 -8.26 -15.05
N GLU A 41 14.15 -8.17 -16.36
CA GLU A 41 13.33 -7.14 -16.99
C GLU A 41 11.89 -7.20 -16.46
N PRO A 42 11.28 -6.06 -16.08
CA PRO A 42 9.91 -6.04 -15.61
C PRO A 42 8.92 -6.49 -16.68
N PRO A 43 7.91 -7.31 -16.30
CA PRO A 43 6.90 -7.79 -17.25
C PRO A 43 5.89 -6.72 -17.72
N PHE A 44 5.79 -5.60 -17.02
CA PHE A 44 4.79 -4.54 -17.24
C PHE A 44 5.43 -3.17 -17.25
N ASN A 45 4.77 -2.18 -17.86
CA ASN A 45 5.19 -0.77 -17.75
C ASN A 45 4.62 -0.10 -16.49
N GLY A 46 3.35 -0.40 -16.17
CA GLY A 46 2.66 0.02 -14.95
C GLY A 46 1.56 -0.98 -14.64
N THR A 47 1.19 -1.14 -13.37
CA THR A 47 0.36 -2.28 -12.97
C THR A 47 -1.15 -2.04 -13.02
N ILE A 48 -1.60 -0.78 -13.01
CA ILE A 48 -3.04 -0.44 -13.12
C ILE A 48 -3.66 -0.82 -14.47
N PHE A 49 -2.85 -1.17 -15.47
CA PHE A 49 -3.28 -1.51 -16.83
C PHE A 49 -3.25 -3.02 -17.12
N ILE A 50 -2.92 -3.86 -16.14
CA ILE A 50 -2.65 -5.28 -16.39
C ILE A 50 -3.92 -6.07 -16.69
N ASP A 51 -5.06 -5.67 -16.10
CA ASP A 51 -6.39 -6.25 -16.27
C ASP A 51 -7.43 -5.29 -15.65
N SER A 52 -8.54 -5.04 -16.34
CA SER A 52 -9.62 -4.13 -15.90
C SER A 52 -10.72 -4.84 -15.09
N GLU A 53 -10.62 -6.16 -14.93
CA GLU A 53 -11.65 -6.95 -14.26
C GLU A 53 -11.20 -7.42 -12.88
N ILE A 54 -10.10 -6.87 -12.33
CA ILE A 54 -9.63 -7.24 -10.99
C ILE A 54 -10.68 -6.81 -9.96
N VAL A 55 -11.15 -5.57 -10.05
CA VAL A 55 -12.29 -5.05 -9.29
C VAL A 55 -13.28 -4.41 -10.25
N THR A 56 -14.56 -4.76 -10.13
CA THR A 56 -15.59 -4.21 -11.02
C THR A 56 -16.58 -3.34 -10.24
N PRO A 57 -17.36 -2.48 -10.89
CA PRO A 57 -18.39 -1.67 -10.24
C PRO A 57 -19.46 -2.47 -9.46
N GLU A 58 -19.61 -3.76 -9.73
CA GLU A 58 -20.52 -4.67 -9.03
C GLU A 58 -19.96 -5.22 -7.72
N ASP A 59 -18.66 -5.04 -7.44
CA ASP A 59 -18.07 -5.46 -6.17
C ASP A 59 -18.69 -4.72 -4.99
N ILE A 60 -18.81 -5.44 -3.87
CA ILE A 60 -19.41 -4.91 -2.65
C ILE A 60 -18.64 -3.67 -2.20
N SER A 61 -19.38 -2.59 -1.99
CA SER A 61 -18.88 -1.38 -1.36
C SER A 61 -19.36 -1.30 0.08
N THR A 62 -18.46 -0.92 0.97
CA THR A 62 -18.75 -0.55 2.37
C THR A 62 -19.43 0.80 2.51
N PHE A 63 -19.56 1.56 1.42
CA PHE A 63 -20.15 2.89 1.44
C PHE A 63 -21.63 2.84 1.87
N VAL A 64 -21.94 3.56 2.96
CA VAL A 64 -23.31 3.62 3.49
C VAL A 64 -24.03 4.86 2.98
N ARG A 65 -23.40 6.03 3.15
CA ARG A 65 -23.95 7.33 2.76
C ARG A 65 -22.90 8.43 2.86
N LEU A 66 -23.20 9.54 2.21
CA LEU A 66 -22.57 10.84 2.47
C LEU A 66 -23.61 11.89 2.83
N SER A 67 -23.17 13.00 3.42
CA SER A 67 -24.04 14.14 3.73
C SER A 67 -23.35 15.46 3.39
N TYR A 68 -24.10 16.43 2.86
CA TYR A 68 -23.55 17.77 2.64
C TYR A 68 -23.36 18.50 3.97
N ASN A 69 -22.12 18.93 4.24
CA ASN A 69 -21.73 19.62 5.48
C ASN A 69 -21.30 21.07 5.22
N GLY A 70 -21.85 21.71 4.19
CA GLY A 70 -21.57 23.10 3.86
C GLY A 70 -20.21 23.31 3.18
N ARG A 71 -19.68 24.52 3.35
CA ARG A 71 -18.36 24.93 2.86
C ARG A 71 -17.58 25.53 4.01
N LYS A 72 -16.32 25.17 4.13
CA LYS A 72 -15.39 25.73 5.10
C LYS A 72 -13.98 25.66 4.54
N GLU A 73 -13.11 26.57 4.98
CA GLU A 73 -11.73 26.59 4.55
C GLU A 73 -11.04 25.23 4.76
N ARG A 74 -10.31 24.79 3.74
CA ARG A 74 -9.43 23.62 3.73
C ARG A 74 -8.16 23.98 2.96
N VAL A 75 -7.08 23.31 3.32
CA VAL A 75 -5.84 23.30 2.54
C VAL A 75 -5.86 22.02 1.70
N MET A 76 -5.78 22.17 0.38
CA MET A 76 -5.84 21.08 -0.58
C MET A 76 -4.63 21.18 -1.51
N PHE A 77 -4.03 20.07 -1.92
CA PHE A 77 -3.03 20.12 -2.98
C PHE A 77 -3.73 20.15 -4.34
N ASP A 78 -3.35 21.10 -5.21
CA ASP A 78 -3.88 21.21 -6.56
C ASP A 78 -2.76 21.04 -7.57
N ARG A 79 -2.74 19.86 -8.22
CA ARG A 79 -1.67 19.48 -9.14
C ARG A 79 -1.61 20.39 -10.38
N ARG A 80 -2.69 21.08 -10.73
CA ARG A 80 -2.75 21.98 -11.89
C ARG A 80 -1.89 23.23 -11.71
N VAL A 81 -1.69 23.63 -10.46
CA VAL A 81 -0.78 24.73 -10.09
C VAL A 81 0.47 24.23 -9.35
N ALA A 82 0.56 22.91 -9.13
CA ALA A 82 1.64 22.24 -8.42
C ALA A 82 1.91 22.81 -7.01
N ASP A 83 0.85 23.20 -6.30
CA ASP A 83 0.97 23.84 -4.98
C ASP A 83 -0.25 23.55 -4.08
N TRP A 84 -0.06 23.84 -2.79
CA TRP A 84 -1.11 23.84 -1.78
C TRP A 84 -1.97 25.10 -1.91
N ILE A 85 -3.28 24.91 -1.99
CA ILE A 85 -4.24 26.00 -2.07
C ILE A 85 -5.14 26.02 -0.84
N THR A 86 -5.51 27.22 -0.42
CA THR A 86 -6.50 27.44 0.64
C THR A 86 -7.81 27.90 0.02
N ILE A 87 -8.82 27.04 0.08
CA ILE A 87 -10.13 27.28 -0.53
C ILE A 87 -11.27 26.81 0.37
N GLN A 88 -12.51 27.19 0.05
CA GLN A 88 -13.70 26.70 0.73
C GLN A 88 -14.43 25.66 -0.15
N PRO A 89 -14.00 24.39 -0.19
CA PRO A 89 -14.66 23.35 -0.98
C PRO A 89 -16.06 23.02 -0.46
N TYR A 90 -16.84 22.30 -1.27
CA TYR A 90 -18.05 21.63 -0.80
C TYR A 90 -17.63 20.37 -0.03
N LEU A 91 -18.12 20.23 1.20
CA LEU A 91 -17.71 19.17 2.11
C LEU A 91 -18.77 18.07 2.20
N PHE A 92 -18.34 16.83 2.02
CA PHE A 92 -19.17 15.64 2.09
C PHE A 92 -18.49 14.56 2.95
N PRO A 93 -18.75 14.53 4.27
CA PRO A 93 -18.38 13.39 5.10
C PRO A 93 -19.10 12.13 4.59
N ALA A 94 -18.32 11.13 4.17
CA ALA A 94 -18.76 9.81 3.77
C ALA A 94 -18.55 8.83 4.93
N ILE A 95 -19.52 7.94 5.14
CA ILE A 95 -19.51 6.94 6.21
C ILE A 95 -19.53 5.55 5.56
N TYR A 96 -18.69 4.66 6.08
CA TYR A 96 -18.56 3.28 5.67
C TYR A 96 -19.02 2.35 6.81
N ASP A 97 -19.47 1.15 6.48
CA ASP A 97 -20.06 0.19 7.44
C ASP A 97 -19.02 -0.52 8.33
N ASP A 98 -17.73 -0.29 8.09
CA ASP A 98 -16.60 -0.69 8.93
C ASP A 98 -16.11 0.42 9.88
N SER A 99 -16.97 1.42 10.15
CA SER A 99 -16.70 2.57 11.01
C SER A 99 -15.68 3.58 10.47
N ILE A 100 -15.17 3.40 9.25
CA ILE A 100 -14.33 4.41 8.59
C ILE A 100 -15.21 5.61 8.18
N GLN A 101 -14.64 6.81 8.32
CA GLN A 101 -15.22 8.05 7.82
C GLN A 101 -14.17 8.82 7.04
N ILE A 102 -14.56 9.35 5.87
CA ILE A 102 -13.67 10.08 4.96
C ILE A 102 -14.35 11.41 4.60
N GLU A 103 -13.67 12.53 4.78
CA GLU A 103 -14.20 13.83 4.34
C GLU A 103 -13.85 14.07 2.87
N ILE A 104 -14.85 13.95 1.99
CA ILE A 104 -14.68 14.27 0.57
C ILE A 104 -14.82 15.78 0.39
N GLN A 105 -13.82 16.39 -0.23
CA GLN A 105 -13.68 17.84 -0.41
C GLN A 105 -13.67 18.14 -1.91
N VAL A 106 -14.79 18.70 -2.41
CA VAL A 106 -14.97 18.96 -3.84
C VAL A 106 -14.74 20.44 -4.12
N ASN A 107 -13.83 20.72 -5.07
CA ASN A 107 -13.44 22.08 -5.41
C ASN A 107 -14.67 22.95 -5.82
N PRO A 108 -14.73 24.25 -5.45
CA PRO A 108 -15.85 25.12 -5.80
C PRO A 108 -16.11 25.30 -7.30
N GLU A 109 -15.13 24.99 -8.16
CA GLU A 109 -15.22 25.11 -9.62
C GLU A 109 -16.33 24.28 -10.26
N PHE A 110 -16.89 23.28 -9.56
CA PHE A 110 -18.09 22.56 -10.01
C PHE A 110 -19.36 23.43 -9.96
N GLY A 111 -19.29 24.62 -9.37
CA GLY A 111 -20.27 25.70 -9.51
C GLY A 111 -21.47 25.63 -8.57
N SER A 112 -21.92 24.43 -8.15
CA SER A 112 -22.98 24.28 -7.16
C SER A 112 -22.80 23.04 -6.29
N TYR A 113 -23.49 23.01 -5.14
CA TYR A 113 -23.44 21.85 -4.25
C TYR A 113 -23.97 20.58 -4.95
N GLN A 114 -24.99 20.69 -5.81
CA GLN A 114 -25.55 19.54 -6.54
C GLN A 114 -24.53 18.93 -7.50
N LYS A 115 -23.80 19.77 -8.25
CA LYS A 115 -22.75 19.30 -9.16
C LYS A 115 -21.56 18.72 -8.42
N ALA A 116 -21.22 19.29 -7.27
CA ALA A 116 -20.17 18.76 -6.40
C ALA A 116 -20.58 17.41 -5.77
N MET A 117 -21.85 17.29 -5.35
CA MET A 117 -22.42 16.08 -4.77
C MET A 117 -22.37 14.92 -5.77
N ILE A 118 -22.67 15.15 -7.05
CA ILE A 118 -22.52 14.13 -8.11
C ILE A 118 -21.10 13.55 -8.14
N GLN A 119 -20.06 14.38 -7.97
CA GLN A 119 -18.67 13.88 -7.95
C GLN A 119 -18.40 13.09 -6.66
N ALA A 120 -18.85 13.58 -5.52
CA ALA A 120 -18.67 12.85 -4.25
C ALA A 120 -19.40 11.49 -4.27
N GLU A 121 -20.64 11.44 -4.76
CA GLU A 121 -21.45 10.23 -4.89
C GLU A 121 -20.88 9.23 -5.91
N LYS A 122 -20.12 9.72 -6.89
CA LYS A 122 -19.42 8.86 -7.85
C LYS A 122 -18.26 8.11 -7.22
N PHE A 123 -17.36 8.82 -6.52
CA PHE A 123 -16.13 8.22 -6.01
C PHE A 123 -16.28 7.56 -4.64
N ALA A 124 -17.22 8.00 -3.79
CA ALA A 124 -17.37 7.42 -2.46
C ALA A 124 -17.66 5.90 -2.45
N PRO A 125 -18.54 5.36 -3.33
CA PRO A 125 -18.77 3.93 -3.44
C PRO A 125 -17.55 3.17 -3.95
N VAL A 126 -16.85 3.69 -4.96
CA VAL A 126 -15.65 3.04 -5.53
C VAL A 126 -14.55 2.94 -4.47
N ILE A 127 -14.32 4.01 -3.70
CA ILE A 127 -13.42 3.96 -2.54
C ILE A 127 -13.88 2.89 -1.55
N GLY A 128 -15.18 2.75 -1.30
CA GLY A 128 -15.72 1.74 -0.39
C GLY A 128 -15.54 0.28 -0.83
N GLN A 129 -15.18 0.01 -2.09
CA GLN A 129 -14.83 -1.33 -2.57
C GLN A 129 -13.40 -1.74 -2.18
N LEU A 130 -12.54 -0.75 -1.89
CA LEU A 130 -11.17 -0.98 -1.45
C LEU A 130 -11.18 -1.72 -0.10
N PRO A 131 -10.21 -2.64 0.13
CA PRO A 131 -9.97 -3.22 1.45
C PRO A 131 -9.89 -2.17 2.57
N THR A 132 -10.39 -2.49 3.75
CA THR A 132 -10.27 -1.66 4.97
C THR A 132 -8.81 -1.28 5.21
N GLU A 133 -7.88 -2.21 4.96
CA GLU A 133 -6.44 -1.96 5.03
C GLU A 133 -6.00 -0.78 4.15
N LEU A 134 -6.53 -0.66 2.93
CA LEU A 134 -6.21 0.44 2.03
C LEU A 134 -6.94 1.75 2.38
N ARG A 135 -8.08 1.66 3.08
CA ARG A 135 -8.85 2.84 3.52
C ARG A 135 -8.43 3.38 4.89
N LYS A 136 -7.74 2.60 5.72
CA LYS A 136 -7.50 2.90 7.15
C LYS A 136 -6.90 4.30 7.38
N ASP A 137 -6.02 4.74 6.49
CA ASP A 137 -5.32 6.01 6.58
C ASP A 137 -5.83 7.08 5.60
N VAL A 138 -6.82 6.77 4.77
CA VAL A 138 -7.50 7.77 3.94
C VAL A 138 -8.46 8.57 4.83
N LYS A 139 -8.11 9.82 5.15
CA LYS A 139 -8.96 10.72 5.95
C LYS A 139 -9.72 11.72 5.11
N THR A 140 -9.18 12.07 3.94
CA THR A 140 -9.76 13.07 3.04
C THR A 140 -9.66 12.64 1.58
N VAL A 141 -10.49 13.22 0.72
CA VAL A 141 -10.39 13.08 -0.74
C VAL A 141 -10.49 14.46 -1.35
N TRP A 142 -9.55 14.84 -2.21
CA TRP A 142 -9.59 16.11 -2.93
C TRP A 142 -10.05 15.88 -4.37
N ILE A 143 -11.19 16.46 -4.74
CA ILE A 143 -11.74 16.33 -6.09
C ILE A 143 -11.67 17.68 -6.81
N HIS A 144 -10.86 17.71 -7.87
CA HIS A 144 -10.67 18.84 -8.77
C HIS A 144 -11.17 18.47 -10.17
N ARG A 145 -11.47 19.47 -11.01
CA ARG A 145 -11.48 19.30 -12.47
C ARG A 145 -10.04 19.28 -12.99
N GLY A 146 -9.83 18.94 -14.26
CA GLY A 146 -8.52 18.98 -14.92
C GLY A 146 -8.04 17.64 -15.46
N ASP A 147 -7.06 17.69 -16.37
CA ASP A 147 -6.45 16.54 -17.04
C ASP A 147 -5.08 16.21 -16.39
N PHE A 148 -5.09 15.84 -15.11
CA PHE A 148 -3.92 15.36 -14.38
C PHE A 148 -4.20 14.01 -13.71
N PRO A 149 -3.19 13.11 -13.58
CA PRO A 149 -3.39 11.81 -12.96
C PRO A 149 -3.79 11.92 -11.49
N PHE A 150 -4.28 10.82 -10.93
CA PHE A 150 -4.59 10.72 -9.51
C PHE A 150 -3.31 10.74 -8.66
N GLY A 151 -3.48 10.79 -7.34
CA GLY A 151 -2.38 10.70 -6.39
C GLY A 151 -2.84 10.20 -5.03
N GLY A 152 -1.97 9.46 -4.36
CA GLY A 152 -2.10 9.05 -2.97
C GLY A 152 -1.06 9.69 -2.04
N GLY A 153 -1.27 9.51 -0.73
CA GLY A 153 -0.39 10.02 0.33
C GLY A 153 -1.03 11.15 1.14
N ASN A 154 -0.34 11.63 2.18
CA ASN A 154 -0.85 12.68 3.09
C ASN A 154 -2.25 12.39 3.65
N ASN A 155 -2.54 11.11 3.93
CA ASN A 155 -3.86 10.66 4.36
C ASN A 155 -5.00 11.08 3.40
N ASN A 156 -4.72 11.15 2.10
CA ASN A 156 -5.59 11.71 1.08
C ASN A 156 -5.56 10.90 -0.23
N LEU A 157 -6.68 10.95 -0.97
CA LEU A 157 -6.73 10.62 -2.39
C LEU A 157 -7.01 11.87 -3.21
N LEU A 158 -6.14 12.17 -4.16
CA LEU A 158 -6.25 13.28 -5.10
C LEU A 158 -6.85 12.80 -6.42
N ILE A 159 -7.98 13.41 -6.79
CA ILE A 159 -8.79 13.02 -7.96
C ILE A 159 -8.96 14.23 -8.89
N HIS A 160 -8.68 14.02 -10.17
CA HIS A 160 -9.03 14.98 -11.23
C HIS A 160 -10.05 14.38 -12.20
N THR A 161 -11.22 14.98 -12.28
CA THR A 161 -12.38 14.37 -12.96
C THR A 161 -12.22 14.26 -14.47
N ASP A 162 -11.55 15.22 -15.12
CA ASP A 162 -11.43 15.20 -16.59
C ASP A 162 -10.40 14.14 -17.03
N TYR A 163 -9.32 13.95 -16.25
CA TYR A 163 -8.37 12.85 -16.44
C TYR A 163 -9.00 11.48 -16.16
N SER A 164 -9.78 11.38 -15.08
CA SER A 164 -10.48 10.16 -14.66
C SER A 164 -11.32 9.58 -15.79
N VAL A 165 -12.18 10.39 -16.40
CA VAL A 165 -13.04 9.96 -17.50
C VAL A 165 -12.19 9.42 -18.65
N LYS A 166 -11.25 10.22 -19.13
CA LYS A 166 -10.46 9.93 -20.32
C LYS A 166 -9.50 8.75 -20.18
N ASN A 167 -8.90 8.56 -19.00
CA ASN A 167 -7.76 7.66 -18.84
C ASN A 167 -8.03 6.47 -17.91
N TYR A 168 -9.08 6.52 -17.07
CA TYR A 168 -9.36 5.45 -16.12
C TYR A 168 -10.75 4.84 -16.35
N GLU A 169 -11.79 5.65 -16.37
CA GLU A 169 -13.17 5.16 -16.52
C GLU A 169 -13.46 4.62 -17.91
N ASP A 170 -13.04 5.33 -18.96
CA ASP A 170 -13.21 4.86 -20.34
C ASP A 170 -12.42 3.56 -20.62
N GLN A 171 -11.43 3.24 -19.78
CA GLN A 171 -10.64 2.01 -19.83
C GLN A 171 -11.12 0.94 -18.83
N GLY A 172 -12.07 1.27 -17.95
CA GLY A 172 -12.56 0.36 -16.90
C GLY A 172 -11.55 0.08 -15.78
N ILE A 173 -10.61 0.98 -15.50
CA ILE A 173 -9.52 0.77 -14.51
C ILE A 173 -9.55 1.76 -13.35
N LEU A 174 -10.71 2.36 -13.06
CA LEU A 174 -10.83 3.37 -12.01
C LEU A 174 -10.53 2.76 -10.63
N GLU A 175 -11.07 1.57 -10.38
CA GLU A 175 -10.92 0.77 -9.17
C GLU A 175 -9.44 0.38 -8.96
N GLU A 176 -8.78 -0.17 -9.99
CA GLU A 176 -7.37 -0.54 -10.00
C GLU A 176 -6.47 0.67 -9.70
N THR A 177 -6.80 1.83 -10.29
CA THR A 177 -6.10 3.08 -10.04
C THR A 177 -6.26 3.49 -8.58
N LEU A 178 -7.47 3.43 -8.01
CA LEU A 178 -7.69 3.79 -6.62
C LEU A 178 -7.05 2.79 -5.63
N ILE A 179 -6.90 1.51 -5.98
CA ILE A 179 -6.10 0.55 -5.21
C ILE A 179 -4.65 1.01 -5.14
N HIS A 180 -4.06 1.39 -6.27
CA HIS A 180 -2.69 1.90 -6.34
C HIS A 180 -2.50 3.18 -5.48
N GLU A 181 -3.38 4.17 -5.63
CA GLU A 181 -3.27 5.42 -4.86
C GLU A 181 -3.55 5.23 -3.36
N ALA A 182 -4.45 4.31 -3.00
CA ALA A 182 -4.71 3.98 -1.61
C ALA A 182 -3.56 3.17 -0.99
N ALA A 183 -2.83 2.37 -1.77
CA ALA A 183 -1.59 1.73 -1.31
C ALA A 183 -0.53 2.76 -0.92
N HIS A 184 -0.32 3.80 -1.73
CA HIS A 184 0.53 4.92 -1.30
C HIS A 184 0.09 5.54 0.02
N THR A 185 -1.23 5.71 0.18
CA THR A 185 -1.80 6.40 1.33
C THR A 185 -1.69 5.59 2.63
N SER A 186 -1.91 4.27 2.54
CA SER A 186 -2.10 3.41 3.72
C SER A 186 -0.99 2.38 3.95
N LEU A 187 -0.08 2.19 2.98
CA LEU A 187 0.97 1.17 3.07
C LEU A 187 2.39 1.77 3.08
N ASP A 188 2.67 2.80 2.30
CA ASP A 188 4.05 3.30 2.11
C ASP A 188 4.75 3.67 3.42
N GLN A 189 4.05 4.36 4.33
CA GLN A 189 4.63 4.78 5.60
C GLN A 189 5.10 3.59 6.46
N TYR A 190 4.43 2.45 6.36
CA TYR A 190 4.71 1.26 7.18
C TYR A 190 5.69 0.32 6.50
N HIS A 191 5.72 0.27 5.17
CA HIS A 191 6.38 -0.81 4.44
C HIS A 191 7.52 -0.37 3.52
N SER A 192 7.48 0.83 2.93
CA SER A 192 8.47 1.26 1.91
C SER A 192 9.93 1.25 2.40
N LYS A 193 10.14 1.39 3.71
CA LYS A 193 11.44 1.35 4.38
C LYS A 193 11.60 0.17 5.35
N ASP A 194 10.62 -0.74 5.38
CA ASP A 194 10.70 -1.91 6.25
C ASP A 194 11.80 -2.85 5.77
N SER A 195 12.60 -3.36 6.70
CA SER A 195 13.75 -4.21 6.34
C SER A 195 13.33 -5.51 5.66
N LEU A 196 12.20 -6.11 6.04
CA LEU A 196 11.71 -7.33 5.43
C LEU A 196 11.15 -7.06 4.03
N TRP A 197 10.56 -5.88 3.80
CA TRP A 197 10.16 -5.45 2.45
C TRP A 197 11.37 -5.31 1.53
N LEU A 198 12.41 -4.59 1.98
CA LEU A 198 13.62 -4.40 1.17
C LEU A 198 14.32 -5.72 0.86
N ILE A 199 14.35 -6.65 1.82
CA ILE A 199 14.85 -8.02 1.60
C ILE A 199 13.98 -8.77 0.58
N ALA A 200 12.65 -8.62 0.62
CA ALA A 200 11.76 -9.25 -0.34
C ALA A 200 11.96 -8.68 -1.77
N GLN A 201 12.08 -7.35 -1.89
CA GLN A 201 12.40 -6.66 -3.14
C GLN A 201 13.72 -7.17 -3.73
N GLU A 202 14.79 -7.23 -2.93
CA GLU A 202 16.09 -7.75 -3.37
C GLU A 202 16.00 -9.21 -3.80
N LYS A 203 15.24 -10.05 -3.07
CA LYS A 203 15.11 -11.47 -3.37
C LYS A 203 14.39 -11.82 -4.66
N ASP A 204 13.51 -10.95 -5.15
CA ASP A 204 12.76 -11.17 -6.38
C ASP A 204 13.63 -11.03 -7.65
N CYS A 205 14.79 -10.37 -7.52
CA CYS A 205 15.71 -10.08 -8.62
C CYS A 205 15.05 -9.36 -9.79
N GLY A 206 14.10 -8.46 -9.53
CA GLY A 206 13.40 -7.69 -10.54
C GLY A 206 12.16 -7.01 -9.96
N PHE A 207 11.64 -6.04 -10.71
CA PHE A 207 10.43 -5.31 -10.35
C PHE A 207 9.23 -5.83 -11.14
N ILE A 208 8.03 -5.63 -10.60
CA ILE A 208 6.80 -6.05 -11.30
C ILE A 208 6.50 -5.13 -12.50
N SER A 209 6.95 -3.87 -12.45
CA SER A 209 6.82 -2.93 -13.55
C SER A 209 8.07 -2.06 -13.72
N SER A 210 8.27 -1.50 -14.92
CA SER A 210 9.34 -0.52 -15.16
C SER A 210 9.13 0.75 -14.36
N TYR A 211 7.89 1.18 -14.13
CA TYR A 211 7.59 2.32 -13.26
C TYR A 211 8.06 2.09 -11.82
N ALA A 212 7.84 0.90 -11.26
CA ALA A 212 8.38 0.50 -9.96
C ALA A 212 9.92 0.44 -9.96
N GLN A 213 10.51 -0.08 -11.04
CA GLN A 213 11.98 -0.16 -11.18
C GLN A 213 12.64 1.22 -11.22
N ASP A 214 12.04 2.18 -11.91
CA ASP A 214 12.54 3.54 -12.03
C ASP A 214 12.40 4.34 -10.72
N HIS A 215 11.42 3.96 -9.88
CA HIS A 215 11.08 4.67 -8.64
C HIS A 215 10.92 3.72 -7.44
N PRO A 216 11.92 2.90 -7.10
CA PRO A 216 11.75 1.75 -6.22
C PRO A 216 11.43 2.11 -4.76
N SER A 217 11.79 3.32 -4.33
CA SER A 217 11.49 3.83 -2.99
C SER A 217 10.13 4.53 -2.88
N ARG A 218 9.43 4.74 -4.00
CA ARG A 218 8.16 5.44 -4.06
C ARG A 218 7.03 4.57 -4.60
N GLU A 219 7.28 3.83 -5.67
CA GLU A 219 6.23 3.18 -6.46
C GLU A 219 6.15 1.67 -6.23
N ASP A 220 7.20 1.03 -5.71
CA ASP A 220 7.25 -0.44 -5.67
C ASP A 220 6.16 -1.06 -4.79
N ILE A 221 5.79 -0.45 -3.66
CA ILE A 221 4.68 -0.94 -2.82
C ILE A 221 3.36 -0.84 -3.59
N ALA A 222 3.03 0.34 -4.13
CA ALA A 222 1.77 0.59 -4.83
C ALA A 222 1.63 -0.25 -6.09
N GLU A 223 2.70 -0.37 -6.88
CA GLU A 223 2.77 -1.21 -8.07
C GLU A 223 2.75 -2.72 -7.74
N SER A 224 3.25 -3.13 -6.58
CA SER A 224 3.20 -4.55 -6.17
C SER A 224 1.87 -4.95 -5.56
N TYR A 225 1.16 -4.02 -4.92
CA TYR A 225 -0.03 -4.38 -4.15
C TYR A 225 -1.20 -4.82 -5.03
N LEU A 226 -1.50 -4.10 -6.13
CA LEU A 226 -2.61 -4.48 -7.01
C LEU A 226 -2.43 -5.89 -7.64
N PRO A 227 -1.27 -6.26 -8.20
CA PRO A 227 -1.08 -7.62 -8.70
C PRO A 227 -1.07 -8.68 -7.58
N TYR A 228 -0.54 -8.36 -6.39
CA TYR A 228 -0.69 -9.24 -5.21
C TYR A 228 -2.18 -9.48 -4.89
N PHE A 229 -2.96 -8.39 -4.83
CA PHE A 229 -4.39 -8.42 -4.58
C PHE A 229 -5.12 -9.29 -5.62
N ALA A 230 -4.78 -9.11 -6.90
CA ALA A 230 -5.33 -9.89 -8.00
C ALA A 230 -5.05 -11.39 -7.83
N VAL A 231 -3.81 -11.76 -7.51
CA VAL A 231 -3.40 -13.17 -7.35
C VAL A 231 -4.04 -13.83 -6.12
N ARG A 232 -4.24 -13.10 -5.02
CA ARG A 232 -4.73 -13.68 -3.76
C ARG A 232 -6.24 -13.65 -3.62
N PHE A 233 -6.89 -12.58 -4.05
CA PHE A 233 -8.31 -12.35 -3.75
C PHE A 233 -9.20 -12.28 -4.99
N ARG A 234 -8.62 -12.30 -6.19
CA ARG A 234 -9.33 -12.21 -7.49
C ARG A 234 -8.73 -13.13 -8.56
N ALA A 235 -8.13 -14.25 -8.14
CA ALA A 235 -7.43 -15.16 -9.05
C ALA A 235 -8.35 -15.77 -10.12
N ASP A 236 -9.65 -15.83 -9.83
CA ASP A 236 -10.72 -16.29 -10.72
C ASP A 236 -11.09 -15.28 -11.81
N ARG A 237 -10.65 -14.01 -11.67
CA ARG A 237 -10.92 -12.93 -12.64
C ARG A 237 -9.79 -12.69 -13.62
N ILE A 238 -8.56 -13.05 -13.26
CA ILE A 238 -7.39 -12.89 -14.12
C ILE A 238 -7.03 -14.19 -14.85
N SER A 239 -6.42 -14.05 -16.03
CA SER A 239 -5.94 -15.22 -16.79
C SER A 239 -4.84 -15.99 -16.04
N SER A 240 -4.77 -17.31 -16.25
CA SER A 240 -3.73 -18.13 -15.62
C SER A 240 -2.31 -17.71 -16.01
N SER A 241 -2.13 -17.18 -17.22
CA SER A 241 -0.85 -16.66 -17.69
C SER A 241 -0.48 -15.34 -16.99
N LEU A 242 -1.44 -14.44 -16.75
CA LEU A 242 -1.22 -13.22 -15.97
C LEU A 242 -0.84 -13.57 -14.53
N LYS A 243 -1.61 -14.46 -13.89
CA LYS A 243 -1.32 -14.95 -12.53
C LYS A 243 0.10 -15.52 -12.43
N GLN A 244 0.46 -16.45 -13.33
CA GLN A 244 1.79 -17.06 -13.33
C GLN A 244 2.89 -16.02 -13.53
N LYS A 245 2.68 -15.04 -14.43
CA LYS A 245 3.65 -13.96 -14.66
C LYS A 245 3.89 -13.16 -13.39
N ILE A 246 2.82 -12.77 -12.68
CA ILE A 246 2.90 -12.05 -11.40
C ILE A 246 3.64 -12.89 -10.34
N GLU A 247 3.24 -14.15 -10.14
CA GLU A 247 3.83 -15.04 -9.14
C GLU A 247 5.31 -15.34 -9.39
N LEU A 248 5.75 -15.40 -10.65
CA LEU A 248 7.17 -15.60 -11.00
C LEU A 248 8.02 -14.33 -10.89
N SER A 249 7.40 -13.16 -11.08
CA SER A 249 8.10 -11.87 -11.04
C SER A 249 8.35 -11.37 -9.62
N MET A 250 7.44 -11.62 -8.68
CA MET A 250 7.57 -11.09 -7.32
C MET A 250 7.16 -12.04 -6.17
N PRO A 251 7.62 -13.30 -6.16
CA PRO A 251 7.19 -14.29 -5.17
C PRO A 251 7.49 -13.89 -3.71
N ASN A 252 8.59 -13.18 -3.45
CA ASN A 252 8.96 -12.76 -2.10
C ASN A 252 8.17 -11.53 -1.65
N ARG A 253 7.91 -10.55 -2.51
CA ARG A 253 7.00 -9.43 -2.18
C ARG A 253 5.57 -9.89 -1.94
N ILE A 254 5.09 -10.86 -2.74
CA ILE A 254 3.80 -11.53 -2.47
C ILE A 254 3.81 -12.20 -1.10
N LYS A 255 4.86 -12.97 -0.78
CA LYS A 255 4.99 -13.60 0.54
C LYS A 255 5.02 -12.56 1.67
N TYR A 256 5.73 -11.44 1.47
CA TYR A 256 5.78 -10.37 2.45
C TYR A 256 4.37 -9.85 2.76
N PHE A 257 3.54 -9.62 1.74
CA PHE A 257 2.14 -9.21 1.93
C PHE A 257 1.28 -10.31 2.57
N ASP A 258 1.46 -11.58 2.20
CA ASP A 258 0.77 -12.72 2.84
C ASP A 258 1.07 -12.81 4.34
N ASP A 259 2.27 -12.41 4.77
CA ASP A 259 2.67 -12.42 6.17
C ASP A 259 2.10 -11.22 6.97
N GLN A 260 1.41 -10.29 6.32
CA GLN A 260 0.74 -9.16 6.98
C GLN A 260 -0.67 -9.55 7.43
N ASN A 261 -1.09 -9.02 8.58
CA ASN A 261 -2.45 -9.21 9.09
C ASN A 261 -3.38 -8.09 8.61
N TYR A 262 -3.53 -7.96 7.28
CA TYR A 262 -4.35 -6.93 6.65
C TYR A 262 -5.85 -7.19 6.84
N ASP A 263 -6.59 -6.12 7.13
CA ASP A 263 -8.05 -6.16 7.13
C ASP A 263 -8.59 -6.05 5.70
N MET A 264 -9.08 -7.17 5.18
CA MET A 264 -9.49 -7.31 3.79
C MET A 264 -10.99 -7.07 3.57
N TYR A 265 -11.75 -6.57 4.55
CA TYR A 265 -13.16 -6.23 4.34
C TYR A 265 -13.32 -5.08 3.31
N PRO A 266 -14.25 -5.11 2.34
CA PRO A 266 -15.32 -6.09 2.12
C PRO A 266 -14.94 -7.24 1.16
N VAL A 267 -13.70 -7.29 0.70
CA VAL A 267 -13.18 -8.30 -0.23
C VAL A 267 -13.27 -9.70 0.38
N LEU A 268 -13.00 -9.81 1.69
CA LEU A 268 -13.30 -10.96 2.53
C LEU A 268 -14.28 -10.55 3.65
N LYS A 269 -15.17 -11.46 4.04
CA LYS A 269 -16.13 -11.27 5.14
C LYS A 269 -15.65 -11.88 6.45
#